data_AF-A0A9D9LAL7-F1
#
_entry.id   AF-A0A9D9LAL7-F1
#
_cell.length_a   1.000
_cell.length_b   1.000
_cell.length_c   1.000
_cell.angle_alpha   90.00
_cell.angle_beta   90.00
_cell.angle_gamma   90.00
#
_symmetry.space_group_name_H-M   'P 1'
#
loop_
_entity.id
_entity.type
_entity.pdbx_description
1 polymer ?
#
loop_
_entity_poly.entity_id
_entity_poly.type
_entity_poly.pdbx_seq_one_letter_code
_entity_poly.pdbx_strand_id
1 'polypeptide(L)'
;MDFPLDEYRECRLCPRQCRVNRLDGQRGFCGETADCRLSTITAHFGEEPCLTGRYGSGTVFFSGCSCGCFFCQNHQISQEHLG
;
A
#
# COMPACT_ATOMS: atom_id res chain seq x y z
N MET A 1 18.32 -2.46 -11.51
CA MET A 1 17.55 -3.72 -11.64
C MET A 1 16.28 -3.36 -12.38
N ASP A 2 16.20 -3.66 -13.68
CA ASP A 2 14.98 -3.46 -14.45
C ASP A 2 14.08 -4.67 -14.22
N PHE A 3 13.16 -4.53 -13.26
CA PHE A 3 12.02 -5.44 -13.20
C PHE A 3 11.05 -4.98 -14.31
N PRO A 4 10.60 -5.87 -15.21
CA PRO A 4 9.57 -5.50 -16.18
C PRO A 4 8.30 -5.16 -15.41
N LEU A 5 7.86 -3.89 -15.50
CA LEU A 5 6.64 -3.35 -14.88
C LEU A 5 5.48 -3.32 -15.90
N ASP A 6 5.38 -4.33 -16.75
CA ASP A 6 4.37 -4.33 -17.82
C ASP A 6 2.94 -4.34 -17.25
N GLU A 7 2.74 -4.90 -16.06
CA GLU A 7 1.48 -4.86 -15.31
C GLU A 7 1.06 -3.44 -14.92
N TYR A 8 1.98 -2.47 -14.93
CA TYR A 8 1.68 -1.08 -14.59
C TYR A 8 1.14 -0.29 -15.78
N ARG A 9 1.36 -0.75 -17.03
CA ARG A 9 0.81 -0.10 -18.23
C ARG A 9 -0.71 -0.21 -18.34
N GLU A 10 -1.27 -1.29 -17.80
CA GLU A 10 -2.71 -1.50 -17.70
C GLU A 10 -3.04 -2.14 -16.33
N CYS A 11 -2.99 -1.34 -15.26
CA CYS A 11 -3.01 -1.86 -13.89
C CYS A 11 -4.30 -2.62 -13.52
N ARG A 12 -4.15 -3.92 -13.23
CA ARG A 12 -5.21 -4.82 -12.74
C ARG A 12 -4.90 -5.49 -11.40
N LEU A 13 -3.91 -4.97 -10.66
CA LEU A 13 -3.36 -5.58 -9.44
C LEU A 13 -4.33 -5.63 -8.25
N CYS A 14 -5.38 -4.82 -8.25
CA CYS A 14 -6.43 -4.86 -7.23
C CYS A 14 -7.78 -5.26 -7.83
N PRO A 15 -8.75 -5.72 -7.01
CA PRO A 15 -10.05 -6.18 -7.49
C PRO A 15 -10.85 -5.13 -8.28
N ARG A 16 -10.51 -3.84 -8.19
CA ARG A 16 -11.15 -2.76 -8.95
C ARG A 16 -10.77 -2.72 -10.43
N GLN A 17 -9.64 -3.33 -10.81
CA GLN A 17 -9.16 -3.42 -12.19
C GLN A 17 -9.25 -2.09 -12.97
N CYS A 18 -8.68 -1.02 -12.43
CA CYS A 18 -8.82 0.34 -12.99
C CYS A 18 -8.14 0.55 -14.36
N ARG A 19 -7.21 -0.33 -14.77
CA ARG A 19 -6.51 -0.32 -16.08
C ARG A 19 -5.75 0.98 -16.40
N VAL A 20 -5.48 1.82 -15.41
CA VAL A 20 -4.65 3.02 -15.59
C VAL A 20 -3.21 2.65 -15.91
N ASN A 21 -2.53 3.52 -16.66
CA ASN A 21 -1.10 3.42 -16.89
C ASN A 21 -0.33 4.13 -15.77
N ARG A 22 0.12 3.37 -14.77
CA ARG A 22 0.90 3.89 -13.64
C ARG A 22 2.28 4.42 -14.06
N LEU A 23 2.84 3.94 -15.17
CA LEU A 23 4.14 4.42 -15.68
C LEU A 23 4.04 5.86 -16.23
N ASP A 24 2.85 6.27 -16.66
CA ASP A 24 2.56 7.66 -17.06
C ASP A 24 2.13 8.52 -15.86
N GLY A 25 2.27 8.03 -14.63
CA GLY A 25 1.86 8.72 -13.41
C GLY A 25 0.35 8.72 -13.17
N GLN A 26 -0.45 7.98 -13.95
CA GLN A 26 -1.89 7.91 -13.74
C GLN A 26 -2.22 7.16 -12.45
N ARG A 27 -3.25 7.63 -11.75
CA ARG A 27 -3.70 7.08 -10.48
C ARG A 27 -5.06 6.41 -10.65
N GLY A 28 -5.16 5.19 -10.15
CA GLY A 28 -6.43 4.46 -10.05
C GLY A 28 -7.18 4.82 -8.76
N PHE A 29 -8.21 4.04 -8.44
CA PHE A 29 -8.98 4.23 -7.20
C PHE A 29 -8.11 4.19 -5.93
N CYS A 30 -7.05 3.36 -5.91
CA CYS A 30 -6.17 3.28 -4.75
C CYS A 30 -5.23 4.48 -4.57
N GLY A 31 -5.15 5.39 -5.54
CA GLY A 31 -4.32 6.60 -5.50
C GLY A 31 -2.81 6.42 -5.68
N GLU A 32 -2.34 5.17 -5.80
CA GLU A 32 -0.91 4.86 -6.02
C GLU A 32 -0.45 4.99 -7.48
N THR A 33 0.84 5.30 -7.66
CA THR A 33 1.54 5.43 -8.95
C THR A 33 2.48 4.23 -9.17
N ALA A 34 3.46 4.37 -10.07
CA ALA A 34 4.53 3.39 -10.25
C ALA A 34 5.52 3.39 -9.07
N ASP A 35 5.59 4.48 -8.32
CA ASP A 35 6.48 4.62 -7.17
C ASP A 35 5.82 4.07 -5.91
N CYS A 36 6.59 3.30 -5.14
CA CYS A 36 6.15 2.78 -3.85
C CYS A 36 6.33 3.84 -2.77
N ARG A 37 5.27 4.14 -2.02
CA ARG A 37 5.28 5.13 -0.93
C ARG A 37 5.20 4.46 0.43
N LEU A 38 6.16 4.80 1.28
CA LEU A 38 6.26 4.31 2.65
C LEU A 38 5.78 5.41 3.59
N SER A 39 4.82 5.08 4.43
CA SER A 39 4.32 6.01 5.44
C SER A 39 5.12 5.92 6.74
N THR A 40 5.42 4.71 7.22
CA THR A 40 6.11 4.50 8.50
C THR A 40 6.78 3.13 8.56
N ILE A 41 7.92 3.07 9.25
CA ILE A 41 8.61 1.83 9.62
C ILE A 41 8.79 1.83 11.13
N THR A 42 8.29 0.81 11.83
CA THR A 42 8.37 0.74 13.30
C THR A 42 8.44 -0.69 13.81
N ALA A 43 8.99 -0.85 15.02
CA ALA A 43 8.72 -2.03 15.83
C ALA A 43 7.24 -2.00 16.26
N HIS A 44 6.59 -3.15 16.17
CA HIS A 44 5.17 -3.33 16.46
C HIS A 44 5.00 -4.45 17.49
N PHE A 45 4.20 -4.17 18.51
CA PHE A 45 4.02 -5.07 19.66
C PHE A 45 2.55 -5.49 19.84
N GLY A 46 1.68 -5.13 18.89
CA GLY A 46 0.25 -5.44 18.90
C GLY A 46 -0.16 -6.67 18.08
N GLU A 47 0.77 -7.35 17.39
CA GLU A 47 0.49 -8.62 16.70
C GLU A 47 0.24 -9.74 17.72
N GLU A 48 -0.32 -10.86 17.27
CA GLU A 48 -0.52 -12.02 18.15
C GLU A 48 0.79 -12.49 18.82
N PRO A 49 0.72 -13.09 20.03
CA PRO A 49 1.93 -13.44 20.80
C PRO A 49 2.96 -14.30 20.05
N CYS A 50 2.51 -15.16 19.14
CA CYS A 50 3.41 -16.00 18.33
C CYS A 50 4.18 -15.23 17.25
N LEU A 51 3.72 -14.03 16.85
CA LEU A 51 4.35 -13.18 15.84
C LEU A 51 5.20 -12.08 16.47
N THR A 52 4.76 -11.50 17.59
CA THR A 52 5.47 -10.43 18.31
C THR A 52 6.82 -10.88 18.86
N GLY A 53 6.96 -12.15 19.25
CA GLY A 53 8.21 -12.68 19.80
C GLY A 53 8.72 -11.87 20.99
N ARG A 54 10.05 -11.78 21.15
CA ARG A 54 10.68 -11.07 22.28
C ARG A 54 10.86 -9.57 22.06
N TYR A 55 11.00 -9.14 20.80
CA TYR A 55 11.43 -7.78 20.45
C TYR A 55 10.41 -7.01 19.60
N GLY A 56 9.19 -7.53 19.48
CA GLY A 56 8.20 -7.02 18.54
C GLY A 56 8.39 -7.60 17.15
N SER A 57 7.37 -7.43 16.31
CA SER A 57 7.45 -7.62 14.88
C SER A 57 7.92 -6.31 14.21
N GLY A 58 8.55 -6.42 13.05
CA GLY A 58 8.82 -5.25 12.22
C GLY A 58 7.63 -4.96 11.32
N THR A 59 7.08 -3.75 11.37
CA THR A 59 5.97 -3.33 10.51
C THR A 59 6.40 -2.21 9.58
N VAL A 60 6.08 -2.38 8.31
CA VAL A 60 6.28 -1.38 7.25
C VAL A 60 4.90 -1.02 6.70
N PHE A 61 4.49 0.22 6.89
CA PHE A 61 3.23 0.75 6.37
C PHE A 61 3.45 1.44 5.03
N PHE A 62 2.66 1.04 4.04
CA PHE A 62 2.59 1.67 2.73
C PHE A 62 1.40 2.61 2.65
N SER A 63 1.49 3.61 1.78
CA SER A 63 0.39 4.52 1.51
C SER A 63 -0.53 3.98 0.40
N GLY A 64 -1.80 4.33 0.47
CA GLY A 64 -2.85 3.95 -0.48
C GLY A 64 -3.47 2.58 -0.22
N CYS A 65 -4.78 2.48 -0.46
CA CYS A 65 -5.52 1.23 -0.40
C CYS A 65 -6.58 1.16 -1.48
N SER A 66 -6.76 0.01 -2.13
CA SER A 66 -7.87 -0.20 -3.08
C SER A 66 -9.22 -0.42 -2.40
N CYS A 67 -9.22 -0.60 -1.07
CA CYS A 67 -10.42 -0.68 -0.26
C CYS A 67 -10.90 0.73 0.12
N GLY A 68 -12.15 0.84 0.55
CA GLY A 68 -12.80 2.10 0.93
C GLY A 68 -13.53 1.95 2.27
N CYS A 69 -12.87 1.31 3.25
CA CYS A 69 -13.54 0.89 4.48
C CYS A 69 -14.00 2.11 5.29
N PHE A 70 -15.29 2.18 5.62
CA PHE A 70 -15.86 3.23 6.46
C PHE A 70 -15.22 3.29 7.87
N PHE A 71 -14.75 2.15 8.38
CA PHE A 71 -14.11 2.00 9.69
C PHE A 71 -12.59 1.79 9.59
N CYS A 72 -11.94 2.36 8.57
CA CYS A 72 -10.50 2.19 8.40
C CYS A 72 -9.71 2.79 9.56
N GLN A 73 -9.00 1.95 10.32
CA GLN A 73 -8.12 2.40 11.42
C GLN A 73 -6.91 3.21 10.90
N ASN A 74 -6.52 2.98 9.65
CA ASN A 74 -5.37 3.58 8.98
C ASN A 74 -5.82 4.57 7.89
N HIS A 75 -6.92 5.30 8.11
CA HIS A 75 -7.53 6.18 7.10
C HIS A 75 -6.52 7.17 6.51
N GLN A 76 -5.68 7.78 7.34
CA GLN A 76 -4.72 8.81 6.94
C GLN A 76 -3.75 8.28 5.88
N ILE A 77 -3.25 7.06 6.04
CA ILE A 77 -2.32 6.47 5.06
C ILE A 77 -3.06 5.81 3.89
N SER A 78 -4.28 5.31 4.12
CA SER A 78 -5.09 4.56 3.16
C SER A 78 -5.81 5.44 2.13
N GLN A 79 -6.46 6.51 2.60
CA GLN A 79 -7.34 7.38 1.80
C GLN A 79 -6.83 8.81 1.65
N GLU A 80 -6.10 9.33 2.64
CA GLU A 80 -5.46 10.64 2.55
C GLU A 80 -4.03 10.54 1.99
N HIS A 81 -3.57 9.32 1.71
CA HIS A 81 -2.28 9.01 1.10
C HIS A 81 -1.09 9.65 1.81
N LEU A 82 -1.15 9.75 3.15
CA LEU A 82 -0.07 10.28 3.97
C LEU A 82 1.17 9.38 3.89
N GLY A 83 2.32 9.95 3.56
CA GLY A 83 3.60 9.24 3.35
C GLY A 83 4.25 9.61 2.02
#